data_AF-A0A9D0Y2G8-F1
#
_entry.id   AF-A0A9D0Y2G8-F1
#
_cell.length_a   1.000
_cell.length_b   1.000
_cell.length_c   1.000
_cell.angle_alpha   90.00
_cell.angle_beta   90.00
_cell.angle_gamma   90.00
#
_symmetry.space_group_name_H-M   'P 1'
#
loop_
_entity.id
_entity.type
_entity.pdbx_description
1 polymer ?
#
loop_
_entity_poly.entity_id
_entity_poly.type
_entity_poly.pdbx_seq_one_letter_code
_entity_poly.pdbx_strand_id
1 'polypeptide(L)'
;MDCQKVIMPFINEELDNGQLSQFLDHLKTCPECMEELEVYYTLLTSMKQLDENQELSDNYYNDLLKLIEKSEEKINSKNKIYAGKKIVLLMIATVIAIASTHQIREYVVEDIMQKATESDFMPESISLLGKIDLPVEIEGQLPDIYLYLRQTDKEGADSMFEYYEGETWNNMIIQREFGQDTSMPELTVLDY
;
A
#
# COMPACT_ATOMS: atom_id res chain seq x y z
N MET A 1 10.98 -49.70 7.26
CA MET A 1 12.33 -49.35 7.75
C MET A 1 12.93 -50.60 8.37
N ASP A 2 14.21 -50.88 8.17
CA ASP A 2 14.85 -52.07 8.75
C ASP A 2 15.39 -51.71 10.14
N CYS A 3 14.56 -51.89 11.18
CA CYS A 3 14.80 -51.37 12.52
C CYS A 3 16.13 -51.84 13.12
N GLN A 4 16.45 -53.12 12.94
CA GLN A 4 17.67 -53.76 13.46
C GLN A 4 18.97 -53.08 13.05
N LYS A 5 19.05 -52.58 11.82
CA LYS A 5 20.26 -51.90 11.32
C LYS A 5 20.43 -50.50 11.90
N VAL A 6 19.38 -49.92 12.47
CA VAL A 6 19.31 -48.52 12.90
C VAL A 6 19.34 -48.40 14.43
N ILE A 7 19.01 -49.47 15.16
CA ILE A 7 19.06 -49.55 16.62
C ILE A 7 20.46 -49.25 17.16
N MET A 8 21.50 -49.96 16.69
CA MET A 8 22.86 -49.77 17.22
C MET A 8 23.39 -48.34 16.99
N PRO A 9 23.28 -47.77 15.77
CA PRO A 9 23.65 -46.37 15.56
C PRO A 9 22.80 -45.37 16.35
N PHE A 10 21.53 -45.67 16.62
CA PHE A 10 20.69 -44.83 17.48
C PHE A 10 21.22 -44.78 18.92
N ILE A 11 21.49 -45.95 19.51
CA ILE A 11 21.99 -46.08 20.89
C ILE A 11 23.33 -45.35 21.05
N ASN A 12 24.18 -45.40 20.02
CA ASN A 12 25.47 -44.71 20.00
C ASN A 12 25.36 -43.21 19.65
N GLU A 13 24.16 -42.66 19.43
CA GLU A 13 23.93 -41.28 18.95
C GLU A 13 24.60 -40.95 17.59
N GLU A 14 24.79 -41.94 16.71
CA GLU A 14 25.53 -41.84 15.42
C GLU A 14 24.63 -41.60 14.20
N LEU A 15 23.30 -41.55 14.36
CA LEU A 15 22.37 -41.30 13.25
C LEU A 15 22.44 -39.85 12.75
N ASP A 16 22.33 -39.68 11.43
CA ASP A 16 22.09 -38.37 10.84
C ASP A 16 20.67 -37.87 11.17
N ASN A 17 20.42 -36.55 11.07
CA ASN A 17 19.14 -35.99 11.51
C ASN A 17 17.94 -36.51 10.68
N GLY A 18 18.13 -36.84 9.40
CA GLY A 18 17.10 -37.41 8.54
C GLY A 18 16.76 -38.84 8.93
N GLN A 19 17.80 -39.67 9.10
CA GLN A 19 17.64 -41.04 9.62
C GLN A 19 17.01 -41.08 11.01
N LEU A 20 17.47 -40.21 11.92
CA LEU A 20 16.95 -40.09 13.27
C LEU A 20 15.47 -39.69 13.25
N SER A 21 15.08 -38.71 12.43
CA SER A 21 13.66 -38.31 12.31
C SER A 21 12.79 -39.46 11.86
N GLN A 22 13.21 -40.18 10.81
CA GLN A 22 12.47 -41.31 10.27
C GLN A 22 12.36 -42.45 11.28
N PHE A 23 13.42 -42.69 12.06
CA PHE A 23 13.43 -43.71 13.10
C PHE A 23 12.46 -43.38 14.23
N LEU A 24 12.49 -42.15 14.74
CA LEU A 24 11.60 -41.70 15.82
C LEU A 24 10.12 -41.72 15.39
N ASP A 25 9.82 -41.34 14.16
CA ASP A 25 8.45 -41.44 13.62
C ASP A 25 8.00 -42.90 13.47
N HIS A 26 8.92 -43.82 13.16
CA HIS A 26 8.62 -45.25 13.11
C HIS A 26 8.29 -45.82 14.49
N LEU A 27 9.07 -45.48 15.53
CA LEU A 27 8.84 -45.97 16.90
C LEU A 27 7.46 -45.57 17.45
N LYS A 28 6.93 -44.39 17.04
CA LYS A 28 5.58 -43.94 17.43
C LYS A 28 4.45 -44.79 16.86
N THR A 29 4.69 -45.44 15.72
CA THR A 29 3.67 -46.17 14.96
C THR A 29 3.86 -47.69 15.01
N CYS A 30 5.02 -48.17 15.46
CA CYS A 30 5.39 -49.57 15.48
C CYS A 30 5.83 -50.01 16.89
N PRO A 31 4.92 -50.58 17.71
CA PRO A 31 5.25 -51.00 19.07
C PRO A 31 6.26 -52.15 19.11
N GLU A 32 6.25 -53.05 18.13
CA GLU A 32 7.23 -54.15 18.05
C GLU A 32 8.68 -53.63 17.95
N CYS A 33 8.88 -52.56 17.18
CA CYS A 33 10.19 -51.92 17.05
C CYS A 33 10.60 -51.14 18.31
N MET A 34 9.64 -50.63 19.07
CA MET A 34 9.90 -49.98 20.37
C MET A 34 10.33 -51.01 21.41
N GLU A 35 9.65 -52.16 21.47
CA GLU A 35 10.03 -53.29 22.35
C GLU A 35 11.40 -53.83 21.96
N GLU A 36 11.68 -54.01 20.66
CA GLU A 36 13.00 -54.43 20.20
C GLU A 36 14.08 -53.44 20.63
N LEU A 37 13.86 -52.13 20.41
CA LEU A 37 14.78 -51.08 20.87
C LEU A 37 15.03 -51.14 22.39
N GLU A 38 14.00 -51.36 23.19
CA GLU A 38 14.10 -51.49 24.65
C GLU A 38 14.99 -52.65 25.09
N VAL A 39 14.80 -53.82 24.46
CA VAL A 39 15.61 -55.01 24.74
C VAL A 39 17.07 -54.75 24.38
N TYR A 40 17.33 -54.20 23.19
CA TYR A 40 18.70 -53.88 22.75
C TYR A 40 19.36 -52.82 23.63
N TYR A 41 18.64 -51.75 23.97
CA TYR A 41 19.14 -50.68 24.84
C TYR A 41 19.54 -51.23 26.21
N THR A 42 18.66 -52.00 26.85
CA THR A 42 18.92 -52.60 28.16
C THR A 42 20.15 -53.51 28.12
N LEU A 43 20.26 -54.38 27.11
CA LEU A 43 21.39 -55.30 26.98
C LEU A 43 22.72 -54.55 26.76
N LEU A 44 22.75 -53.61 25.84
CA LEU A 44 23.98 -52.92 25.45
C LEU A 44 24.43 -51.91 26.52
N THR A 45 23.50 -51.17 27.11
CA THR A 45 23.82 -50.19 28.15
C THR A 45 24.24 -50.87 29.44
N SER A 46 23.60 -51.99 29.82
CA SER A 46 24.03 -52.76 31.00
C SER A 46 25.43 -53.36 30.82
N MET A 47 25.73 -53.94 29.66
CA MET A 47 27.08 -54.43 29.34
C MET A 47 28.12 -53.32 29.41
N LYS A 48 27.82 -52.16 28.82
CA LYS A 48 28.72 -50.99 28.84
C LYS A 48 28.96 -50.49 30.26
N GLN A 49 27.93 -50.38 31.10
CA GLN A 49 28.05 -49.95 32.49
C GLN A 49 28.90 -50.91 33.32
N LEU A 50 28.74 -52.23 33.10
CA LEU A 50 29.57 -53.26 33.74
C LEU A 50 31.04 -53.12 33.33
N ASP A 51 31.32 -52.97 32.03
CA ASP A 51 32.69 -52.83 31.51
C ASP A 51 33.37 -51.53 32.02
N GLU A 52 32.61 -50.44 32.13
CA GLU A 52 33.10 -49.14 32.58
C GLU A 52 33.12 -48.99 34.11
N ASN A 53 32.74 -50.02 34.87
CA ASN A 53 32.55 -50.00 36.34
C ASN A 53 31.65 -48.84 36.82
N GLN A 54 30.64 -48.48 36.01
CA GLN A 54 29.64 -47.49 36.36
C GLN A 54 28.52 -48.13 37.20
N GLU A 55 27.80 -47.30 37.96
CA GLU A 55 26.56 -47.76 38.60
C GLU A 55 25.55 -48.18 37.53
N LEU A 56 24.98 -49.37 37.72
CA LEU A 56 23.91 -49.89 36.86
C LEU A 56 22.67 -49.00 36.99
N SER A 57 21.99 -48.76 35.88
CA SER A 57 20.72 -48.04 35.93
C SER A 57 19.68 -48.83 36.72
N ASP A 58 18.99 -48.14 37.64
CA ASP A 58 17.82 -48.68 38.35
C ASP A 58 16.63 -48.91 37.42
N ASN A 59 16.57 -48.18 36.29
CA ASN A 59 15.47 -48.27 35.33
C ASN A 59 15.91 -47.85 33.91
N TYR A 60 16.37 -48.85 33.15
CA TYR A 60 16.79 -48.68 31.75
C TYR A 60 15.67 -48.15 30.85
N TYR A 61 14.40 -48.49 31.11
CA TYR A 61 13.27 -48.01 30.32
C TYR A 61 13.11 -46.48 30.43
N ASN A 62 13.22 -45.93 31.64
CA ASN A 62 13.17 -44.47 31.83
C ASN A 62 14.35 -43.76 31.18
N ASP A 63 15.54 -44.36 31.20
CA ASP A 63 16.71 -43.77 30.56
C ASP A 63 16.62 -43.82 29.03
N LEU A 64 16.02 -44.88 28.47
CA LEU A 64 15.66 -44.94 27.06
C LEU A 64 14.66 -43.85 26.67
N LEU A 65 13.60 -43.64 27.47
CA LEU A 65 12.62 -42.58 27.20
C LEU A 65 13.27 -41.19 27.19
N LYS A 66 14.18 -40.92 28.14
CA LYS A 66 14.96 -39.67 28.14
C LYS A 66 15.85 -39.53 26.91
N LEU A 67 16.47 -40.63 26.44
CA LEU A 67 17.26 -40.62 25.21
C LEU A 67 16.39 -40.27 24.00
N ILE A 68 15.20 -40.88 23.89
CA ILE A 68 14.23 -40.60 22.84
C ILE A 68 13.80 -39.13 22.90
N GLU A 69 13.38 -38.62 24.06
CA GLU A 69 12.97 -37.23 24.25
C GLU A 69 14.09 -36.24 23.87
N LYS A 70 15.31 -36.45 24.36
CA LYS A 70 16.49 -35.65 24.01
C LYS A 70 16.75 -35.68 22.49
N SER A 71 16.57 -36.83 21.85
CA SER A 71 16.76 -36.98 20.41
C SER A 71 15.69 -36.24 19.59
N GLU A 72 14.43 -36.23 20.06
CA GLU A 72 13.34 -35.45 19.47
C GLU A 72 13.58 -33.94 19.62
N GLU A 73 14.02 -33.49 20.79
CA GLU A 73 14.36 -32.09 21.03
C GLU A 73 15.49 -31.61 20.12
N LYS A 74 16.51 -32.45 19.88
CA LYS A 74 17.63 -32.17 18.97
C LYS A 74 17.15 -31.94 17.53
N ILE A 75 16.14 -32.69 17.08
CA ILE A 75 15.52 -32.50 15.76
C ILE A 75 14.66 -31.24 15.75
N ASN A 76 13.77 -31.09 16.73
CA ASN A 76 12.81 -30.00 16.78
C ASN A 76 13.48 -28.63 16.92
N SER A 77 14.55 -28.54 17.72
CA SER A 77 15.32 -27.30 17.90
C SER A 77 15.92 -26.81 16.57
N LYS A 78 16.44 -27.72 15.74
CA LYS A 78 16.99 -27.36 14.42
C LYS A 78 15.91 -26.91 13.45
N ASN A 79 14.76 -27.58 13.45
CA ASN A 79 13.61 -27.20 12.62
C ASN A 79 13.06 -25.82 13.02
N LYS A 80 12.98 -25.54 14.33
CA LYS A 80 12.59 -24.22 14.87
C LYS A 80 13.58 -23.12 14.48
N ILE A 81 14.89 -23.37 14.51
CA ILE A 81 15.91 -22.41 14.09
C ILE A 81 15.78 -22.09 12.59
N TYR A 82 15.55 -23.10 11.75
CA TYR A 82 15.39 -22.88 10.31
C TYR A 82 14.11 -22.12 9.97
N ALA A 83 13.00 -22.47 10.62
CA ALA A 83 11.73 -21.73 10.50
C ALA A 83 11.87 -20.28 10.99
N GLY A 84 12.54 -20.06 12.13
CA GLY A 84 12.81 -18.74 12.67
C GLY A 84 13.62 -17.85 11.72
N LYS A 85 14.65 -18.38 11.07
CA LYS A 85 15.43 -17.64 10.05
C LYS A 85 14.55 -17.15 8.89
N LYS A 86 13.62 -17.98 8.39
CA LYS A 86 12.67 -17.58 7.34
C LYS A 86 11.74 -16.46 7.81
N ILE A 87 11.22 -16.55 9.02
CA ILE A 87 10.33 -15.53 9.60
C ILE A 87 11.06 -14.20 9.76
N VAL A 88 12.30 -14.21 10.27
CA VAL A 88 13.12 -12.99 10.42
C VAL A 88 13.38 -12.32 9.07
N LEU A 89 13.67 -13.08 8.02
CA LEU A 89 13.85 -12.51 6.67
C LEU A 89 12.57 -11.85 6.15
N LEU A 90 11.41 -12.46 6.37
CA LEU A 90 10.12 -11.87 5.99
C LEU A 90 9.84 -10.58 6.78
N MET A 91 10.13 -10.56 8.08
CA MET A 91 9.97 -9.37 8.93
C MET A 91 10.87 -8.20 8.46
N ILE A 92 12.11 -8.49 8.07
CA ILE A 92 13.01 -7.45 7.53
C ILE A 92 12.45 -6.92 6.20
N ALA A 93 11.98 -7.80 5.32
CA ALA A 93 11.40 -7.41 4.04
C ALA A 93 10.16 -6.52 4.19
N THR A 94 9.28 -6.81 5.16
CA THR A 94 8.09 -5.98 5.43
C THR A 94 8.46 -4.62 6.00
N VAL A 95 9.43 -4.55 6.92
CA VAL A 95 9.92 -3.28 7.47
C VAL A 95 10.51 -2.38 6.37
N ILE A 96 11.30 -2.95 5.44
CA ILE A 96 11.83 -2.20 4.30
C ILE A 96 10.69 -1.65 3.42
N ALA A 97 9.70 -2.48 3.08
CA ALA A 97 8.56 -2.06 2.27
C ALA A 97 7.75 -0.92 2.91
N ILE A 98 7.55 -0.98 4.24
CA ILE A 98 6.87 0.08 5.00
C ILE A 98 7.72 1.36 4.99
N ALA A 99 9.02 1.27 5.29
CA ALA A 99 9.91 2.43 5.29
C ALA A 99 9.97 3.13 3.93
N SER A 100 10.00 2.37 2.83
CA SER A 100 9.93 2.92 1.46
C SER A 100 8.65 3.71 1.23
N THR A 101 7.51 3.23 1.73
CA THR A 101 6.22 3.93 1.60
C THR A 101 6.19 5.25 2.40
N HIS A 102 6.86 5.31 3.55
CA HIS A 102 6.96 6.53 4.34
C HIS A 102 7.84 7.60 3.67
N GLN A 103 8.97 7.22 3.05
CA GLN A 103 9.86 8.17 2.37
C GLN A 103 9.21 8.82 1.12
N ILE A 104 8.38 8.07 0.39
CA ILE A 104 7.66 8.60 -0.78
C ILE A 104 6.66 9.69 -0.37
N ARG A 105 6.04 9.57 0.81
CA ARG A 105 5.03 10.52 1.29
C ARG A 105 5.61 11.91 1.52
N GLU A 106 6.83 12.00 2.05
CA GLU A 106 7.47 13.27 2.37
C GLU A 106 7.94 13.99 1.09
N TYR A 107 8.56 13.25 0.16
CA TYR A 107 9.01 13.79 -1.14
C TYR A 107 7.86 14.29 -2.03
N VAL A 108 6.76 13.53 -2.13
CA VAL A 108 5.64 13.88 -3.01
C VAL A 108 4.83 15.08 -2.49
N VAL A 109 4.73 15.25 -1.18
CA VAL A 109 3.96 16.36 -0.60
C VAL A 109 4.67 17.69 -0.81
N GLU A 110 6.00 17.75 -0.64
CA GLU A 110 6.74 19.01 -0.81
C GLU A 110 6.77 19.46 -2.28
N ASP A 111 6.99 18.53 -3.23
CA ASP A 111 7.07 18.82 -4.66
C ASP A 111 5.69 19.15 -5.28
N ILE A 112 4.62 18.46 -4.86
CA ILE A 112 3.24 18.78 -5.31
C ILE A 112 2.76 20.10 -4.71
N MET A 113 3.02 20.39 -3.43
CA MET A 113 2.59 21.64 -2.80
C MET A 113 3.34 22.83 -3.39
N GLN A 114 4.64 22.72 -3.62
CA GLN A 114 5.40 23.78 -4.30
C GLN A 114 4.88 24.03 -5.72
N LYS A 115 4.67 22.97 -6.51
CA LYS A 115 4.14 23.08 -7.88
C LYS A 115 2.68 23.53 -7.95
N ALA A 116 1.87 23.26 -6.93
CA ALA A 116 0.50 23.77 -6.83
C ALA A 116 0.45 25.23 -6.38
N THR A 117 1.46 25.70 -5.63
CA THR A 117 1.57 27.10 -5.18
C THR A 117 2.12 27.99 -6.30
N GLU A 118 3.01 27.46 -7.13
CA GLU A 118 3.55 28.13 -8.32
C GLU A 118 2.66 27.83 -9.55
N SER A 119 1.41 28.30 -9.51
CA SER A 119 0.51 28.25 -10.66
C SER A 119 0.66 29.52 -11.51
N ASP A 120 1.33 29.41 -12.66
CA ASP A 120 1.36 30.43 -13.73
C ASP A 120 -0.01 30.67 -14.39
N PHE A 121 -1.05 29.94 -13.96
CA PHE A 121 -2.35 29.92 -14.63
C PHE A 121 -3.30 31.07 -14.24
N MET A 122 -2.93 31.91 -13.27
CA MET A 122 -3.74 33.08 -12.92
C MET A 122 -2.93 34.37 -13.13
N PRO A 123 -3.34 35.25 -14.07
CA PRO A 123 -2.65 36.52 -14.28
C PRO A 123 -2.83 37.41 -13.04
N GLU A 124 -1.77 38.12 -12.66
CA GLU A 124 -1.71 39.01 -11.49
C GLU A 124 -2.77 40.14 -11.54
N SER A 125 -3.29 40.43 -12.73
CA SER A 125 -4.52 41.20 -12.92
C SER A 125 -5.24 40.74 -14.18
N ILE A 126 -6.56 40.57 -14.10
CA ILE A 126 -7.42 40.52 -15.28
C ILE A 126 -7.63 41.98 -15.68
N SER A 127 -6.83 42.48 -16.61
CA SER A 127 -7.15 43.70 -17.32
C SER A 127 -8.34 43.40 -18.23
N LEU A 128 -9.54 43.79 -17.82
CA LEU A 128 -10.66 43.93 -18.74
C LEU A 128 -10.17 44.85 -19.86
N LEU A 129 -10.21 44.35 -21.10
CA LEU A 129 -9.77 45.08 -22.29
C LEU A 129 -10.28 46.52 -22.22
N GLY A 130 -9.36 47.48 -22.25
CA GLY A 130 -9.73 48.88 -22.29
C GLY A 130 -10.52 49.18 -23.57
N LYS A 131 -11.43 50.15 -23.50
CA LYS A 131 -12.39 50.57 -24.54
C LYS A 131 -11.83 50.69 -25.98
N ILE A 132 -10.51 50.75 -26.17
CA ILE A 132 -9.83 51.02 -27.44
C ILE A 132 -9.29 49.75 -28.13
N ASP A 133 -9.18 48.60 -27.45
CA ASP A 133 -8.52 47.40 -27.99
C ASP A 133 -9.45 46.19 -28.21
N LEU A 134 -10.77 46.41 -28.30
CA LEU A 134 -11.70 45.30 -28.53
C LEU A 134 -11.61 44.83 -30.00
N PRO A 135 -11.39 43.53 -30.28
CA PRO A 135 -11.41 43.01 -31.64
C PRO A 135 -12.77 43.30 -32.30
N VAL A 136 -12.77 43.69 -33.58
CA VAL A 136 -13.98 44.06 -34.33
C VAL A 136 -15.04 42.93 -34.31
N GLU A 137 -14.60 41.66 -34.31
CA GLU A 137 -15.49 40.51 -34.18
C GLU A 137 -16.25 40.47 -32.85
N ILE A 138 -15.66 40.94 -31.77
CA ILE A 138 -16.28 41.01 -30.44
C ILE A 138 -17.14 42.27 -30.34
N GLU A 139 -16.67 43.39 -30.89
CA GLU A 139 -17.46 44.63 -30.94
C GLU A 139 -18.79 44.42 -31.66
N GLY A 140 -18.79 43.67 -32.77
CA GLY A 140 -20.00 43.31 -33.51
C GLY A 140 -21.02 42.49 -32.72
N GLN A 141 -20.63 41.82 -31.64
CA GLN A 141 -21.52 41.01 -30.79
C GLN A 141 -22.06 41.76 -29.57
N LEU A 142 -21.51 42.95 -29.26
CA LEU A 142 -21.98 43.76 -28.12
C LEU A 142 -23.47 44.10 -28.19
N PRO A 143 -24.08 44.41 -29.36
CA PRO A 143 -25.51 44.63 -29.47
C PRO A 143 -26.34 43.42 -29.02
N ASP A 144 -25.97 42.21 -29.42
CA ASP A 144 -26.69 40.99 -29.06
C ASP A 144 -26.58 40.68 -27.57
N ILE A 145 -25.37 40.86 -27.02
CA ILE A 145 -25.12 40.69 -25.58
C ILE A 145 -25.97 41.67 -24.78
N TYR A 146 -26.05 42.93 -25.22
CA TYR A 146 -26.89 43.94 -24.59
C TYR A 146 -28.38 43.61 -24.66
N LEU A 147 -28.89 43.14 -25.81
CA LEU A 147 -30.29 42.75 -25.95
C LEU A 147 -30.65 41.56 -25.05
N TYR A 148 -29.74 40.60 -24.92
CA TYR A 148 -29.88 39.50 -23.97
C TYR A 148 -29.94 40.02 -22.53
N LEU A 149 -28.98 40.86 -22.13
CA LEU A 149 -28.93 41.44 -20.78
C LEU A 149 -30.17 42.28 -20.48
N ARG A 150 -30.71 43.04 -21.44
CA ARG A 150 -31.96 43.79 -21.24
C ARG A 150 -33.13 42.88 -20.80
N GLN A 151 -33.13 41.62 -21.22
CA GLN A 151 -34.15 40.64 -20.84
C GLN A 151 -33.82 39.92 -19.54
N THR A 152 -32.54 39.62 -19.30
CA THR A 152 -32.13 38.73 -18.19
C THR A 152 -31.55 39.45 -16.98
N ASP A 153 -30.90 40.59 -17.19
CA ASP A 153 -30.19 41.39 -16.18
C ASP A 153 -30.12 42.87 -16.59
N LYS A 154 -31.11 43.63 -16.12
CA LYS A 154 -31.25 45.05 -16.46
C LYS A 154 -30.10 45.91 -15.92
N GLU A 155 -29.59 45.62 -14.72
CA GLU A 155 -28.48 46.37 -14.12
C GLU A 155 -27.17 46.13 -14.90
N GLY A 156 -26.96 44.90 -15.37
CA GLY A 156 -25.87 44.56 -16.28
C GLY A 156 -25.96 45.29 -17.63
N ALA A 157 -27.16 45.42 -18.19
CA ALA A 157 -27.39 46.18 -19.42
C ALA A 157 -27.12 47.69 -19.23
N ASP A 158 -27.59 48.27 -18.11
CA ASP A 158 -27.38 49.69 -17.79
C ASP A 158 -25.88 49.99 -17.59
N SER A 159 -25.16 49.11 -16.89
CA SER A 159 -23.71 49.24 -16.67
C SER A 159 -22.91 49.15 -17.98
N MET A 160 -23.31 48.25 -18.88
CA MET A 160 -22.69 48.09 -20.20
C MET A 160 -22.92 49.33 -21.08
N PHE A 161 -24.11 49.92 -21.02
CA PHE A 161 -24.44 51.15 -21.73
C PHE A 161 -23.61 52.34 -21.25
N GLU A 162 -23.47 52.50 -19.93
CA GLU A 162 -22.67 53.56 -19.32
C GLU A 162 -21.18 53.45 -19.65
N TYR A 163 -20.64 52.22 -19.71
CA TYR A 163 -19.22 52.01 -19.98
C TYR A 163 -18.83 52.29 -21.45
N TYR A 164 -19.64 51.84 -22.41
CA TYR A 164 -19.29 51.91 -23.84
C TYR A 164 -19.76 53.19 -24.54
N GLU A 165 -20.64 54.00 -23.94
CA GLU A 165 -21.12 55.32 -24.43
C GLU A 165 -21.21 55.44 -25.96
N GLY A 166 -22.34 55.08 -26.57
CA GLY A 166 -22.68 55.47 -27.95
C GLY A 166 -21.93 54.76 -29.09
N GLU A 167 -20.63 54.48 -28.97
CA GLU A 167 -19.75 54.09 -30.08
C GLU A 167 -20.03 52.69 -30.63
N THR A 168 -20.39 51.75 -29.77
CA THR A 168 -20.61 50.33 -30.12
C THR A 168 -22.02 50.05 -30.65
N TRP A 169 -22.90 51.06 -30.63
CA TRP A 169 -24.32 50.92 -30.93
C TRP A 169 -24.69 51.38 -32.35
N ASN A 170 -23.70 51.54 -33.25
CA ASN A 170 -23.86 52.07 -34.62
C ASN A 170 -24.97 51.40 -35.46
N ASN A 171 -25.39 50.19 -35.10
CA ASN A 171 -26.46 49.43 -35.77
C ASN A 171 -27.83 49.49 -35.08
N MET A 172 -28.00 50.24 -33.98
CA MET A 172 -29.29 50.42 -33.29
C MET A 172 -29.78 51.87 -33.38
N ILE A 173 -31.05 52.07 -33.75
CA ILE A 173 -31.66 53.40 -33.79
C ILE A 173 -32.20 53.77 -32.41
N ILE A 174 -31.73 54.90 -31.86
CA ILE A 174 -32.28 55.54 -30.66
C ILE A 174 -33.57 56.26 -31.02
N GLN A 175 -34.73 55.71 -30.66
CA GLN A 175 -35.98 56.49 -30.64
C GLN A 175 -36.13 57.13 -29.26
N ARG A 176 -35.96 58.45 -29.20
CA ARG A 176 -36.21 59.23 -27.99
C ARG A 176 -37.67 59.68 -28.04
N GLU A 177 -38.52 59.20 -27.13
CA GLU A 177 -39.87 59.75 -26.99
C GLU A 177 -39.74 61.25 -26.66
N PHE A 178 -40.38 62.10 -27.48
CA PHE A 178 -40.32 63.53 -27.31
C PHE A 178 -41.16 63.95 -26.08
N GLY A 179 -40.50 64.10 -24.94
CA GLY A 179 -41.08 64.76 -23.77
C GLY A 179 -40.80 64.03 -22.46
N GLN A 180 -39.75 64.46 -21.76
CA GLN A 180 -39.46 64.22 -20.33
C GLN A 180 -39.41 62.77 -19.85
N ASP A 181 -38.20 62.19 -19.85
CA ASP A 181 -37.65 61.43 -18.72
C ASP A 181 -36.13 61.31 -18.90
N THR A 182 -35.38 61.22 -17.80
CA THR A 182 -33.93 60.88 -17.79
C THR A 182 -33.69 59.38 -17.96
N SER A 183 -34.68 58.63 -18.43
CA SER A 183 -34.61 57.18 -18.61
C SER A 183 -34.09 56.76 -19.99
N MET A 184 -33.51 55.55 -20.02
CA MET A 184 -32.81 54.96 -21.17
C MET A 184 -33.72 54.89 -22.41
N PRO A 185 -33.29 55.42 -23.58
CA PRO A 185 -34.13 55.46 -24.77
C PRO A 185 -34.40 54.08 -25.36
N GLU A 186 -35.53 53.92 -26.05
CA GLU A 186 -35.90 52.65 -26.65
C GLU A 186 -35.14 52.43 -27.97
N LEU A 187 -34.31 51.38 -28.02
CA LEU A 187 -33.55 50.98 -29.20
C LEU A 187 -34.33 49.91 -29.98
N THR A 188 -34.50 50.12 -31.29
CA THR A 188 -35.06 49.11 -32.22
C THR A 188 -33.97 48.68 -33.22
N VAL A 189 -33.77 47.38 -33.39
CA VAL A 189 -32.87 46.80 -34.40
C VAL A 189 -33.60 46.77 -35.75
N LEU A 190 -32.96 47.27 -36.81
CA LEU A 190 -33.45 47.10 -38.19
C LEU A 190 -32.62 46.02 -38.88
N ASP A 191 -33.25 44.89 -39.19
CA ASP A 191 -32.68 43.91 -40.12
C ASP A 191 -32.86 44.43 -41.54
N TYR A 192 -31.75 44.75 -42.22
CA TYR A 192 -31.72 45.00 -43.67
C TYR A 192 -31.19 43.78 -44.42
#